data_AF-A0A420XHE6-F1
#
_entry.id   AF-A0A420XHE6-F1
#
_cell.length_a   1.000
_cell.length_b   1.000
_cell.length_c   1.000
_cell.angle_alpha   90.00
_cell.angle_beta   90.00
_cell.angle_gamma   90.00
#
_symmetry.space_group_name_H-M   'P 1'
#
loop_
_entity.id
_entity.type
_entity.pdbx_description
1 polymer ?
#
loop_
_entity_poly.entity_id
_entity_poly.type
_entity_poly.pdbx_seq_one_letter_code
_entity_poly.pdbx_strand_id
1 'polypeptide(L)'
;MLFTIDIYKTKLGKSLVVCTGTDYLNLFSLLKEIREKWVYLHDSTPTEMLFDMYYTNGNSDNRFAKIYFNGNKFVPETYSIIPIKKIDEEIVNQQNKKFEH
;
A
#
# COMPACT_ATOMS: atom_id res chain seq x y z
N MET A 1 0.55 -15.71 -5.55
CA MET A 1 -0.21 -14.60 -4.93
C MET A 1 0.10 -13.34 -5.71
N LEU A 2 -0.85 -12.42 -5.95
CA LEU A 2 -0.64 -11.22 -6.81
C LEU A 2 -0.24 -9.96 -6.02
N PHE A 3 -0.54 -9.93 -4.72
CA PHE A 3 -0.22 -8.83 -3.82
C PHE A 3 -0.22 -9.29 -2.36
N THR A 4 0.55 -8.61 -1.50
CA THR A 4 0.47 -8.71 -0.03
C THR A 4 -0.29 -7.50 0.54
N ILE A 5 -0.84 -7.66 1.74
CA ILE A 5 -1.32 -6.55 2.57
C ILE A 5 -0.66 -6.73 3.93
N ASP A 6 0.17 -5.78 4.31
CA ASP A 6 0.95 -5.79 5.55
C ASP A 6 0.59 -4.55 6.39
N ILE A 7 0.57 -4.70 7.71
CA ILE A 7 0.32 -3.60 8.64
C ILE A 7 1.60 -3.29 9.40
N TYR A 8 2.10 -2.07 9.22
CA TYR A 8 3.29 -1.56 9.89
C TYR A 8 2.90 -0.61 11.01
N LYS A 9 3.72 -0.53 12.06
CA LYS A 9 3.64 0.56 13.04
C LYS A 9 4.63 1.65 12.64
N THR A 10 4.14 2.87 12.48
CA THR A 10 4.98 4.06 12.29
C THR A 10 5.67 4.45 13.61
N LYS A 11 6.73 5.25 13.54
CA LYS A 11 7.41 5.86 14.70
C LYS A 11 6.46 6.62 15.63
N LEU A 12 5.35 7.14 15.10
CA LEU A 12 4.32 7.83 15.89
C LEU A 12 3.28 6.87 16.51
N GLY A 13 3.49 5.55 16.42
CA GLY A 13 2.61 4.52 16.95
C GLY A 13 1.34 4.29 16.13
N LYS A 14 1.15 5.00 15.01
CA LYS A 14 0.02 4.81 14.09
C LYS A 14 0.25 3.60 13.20
N SER A 15 -0.80 2.80 12.98
CA SER A 15 -0.79 1.73 11.99
C SER A 15 -0.82 2.30 10.57
N LEU A 16 0.05 1.77 9.69
CA LEU A 16 0.06 2.04 8.27
C LEU A 16 -0.18 0.73 7.52
N VAL A 17 -1.24 0.71 6.72
CA VAL A 17 -1.56 -0.44 5.86
C VAL A 17 -0.82 -0.26 4.54
N VAL A 18 -0.03 -1.25 4.14
CA VAL A 18 0.72 -1.23 2.89
C VAL A 18 0.32 -2.44 2.04
N CYS A 19 -0.13 -2.17 0.82
CA CYS A 19 -0.36 -3.16 -0.21
C CYS A 19 0.84 -3.19 -1.15
N THR A 20 1.48 -4.35 -1.29
CA THR A 20 2.69 -4.52 -2.10
C THR A 20 2.38 -5.46 -3.26
N GLY A 21 2.67 -5.03 -4.49
CA GLY A 21 2.58 -5.89 -5.67
C GLY A 21 3.68 -6.95 -5.61
N THR A 22 3.38 -8.19 -6.00
CA THR A 22 4.38 -9.28 -6.00
C THR A 22 4.94 -9.56 -7.40
N ASP A 23 4.57 -8.76 -8.40
CA ASP A 23 4.99 -8.87 -9.80
C ASP A 23 4.81 -7.51 -10.49
N TYR A 24 5.14 -7.40 -11.80
CA TYR A 24 4.95 -6.22 -12.68
C TYR A 24 3.47 -5.82 -12.91
N LEU A 25 2.57 -6.30 -12.06
CA LEU A 25 1.14 -6.00 -12.11
C LEU A 25 0.87 -4.66 -11.43
N ASN A 26 0.12 -3.78 -12.10
CA ASN A 26 -0.33 -2.54 -11.50
C ASN A 26 -1.38 -2.85 -10.42
N LEU A 27 -1.06 -2.56 -9.15
CA LEU A 27 -1.96 -2.78 -8.02
C LEU A 27 -3.31 -2.06 -8.17
N PHE A 28 -3.39 -0.96 -8.92
CA PHE A 28 -4.65 -0.26 -9.17
C PHE A 28 -5.61 -1.06 -10.07
N SER A 29 -5.09 -2.01 -10.85
CA SER A 29 -5.93 -2.98 -11.58
C SER A 29 -6.54 -4.04 -10.66
N LEU A 30 -6.05 -4.15 -9.42
CA LEU A 30 -6.46 -5.16 -8.43
C LEU A 30 -7.27 -4.55 -7.26
N LEU A 31 -7.78 -3.33 -7.39
CA LEU A 31 -8.49 -2.65 -6.30
C LEU A 31 -9.70 -3.45 -5.80
N LYS A 32 -10.38 -4.20 -6.68
CA LYS A 32 -11.53 -5.02 -6.28
C LYS A 32 -11.08 -6.14 -5.34
N GLU A 33 -10.04 -6.87 -5.72
CA GLU A 33 -9.46 -7.99 -4.98
C GLU A 33 -8.82 -7.52 -3.66
N ILE A 34 -8.11 -6.39 -3.68
CA ILE A 34 -7.50 -5.79 -2.49
C ILE A 34 -8.60 -5.40 -1.48
N ARG A 35 -9.68 -4.78 -1.96
CA ARG A 35 -10.85 -4.45 -1.14
C ARG A 35 -11.46 -5.71 -0.52
N GLU A 36 -11.75 -6.71 -1.33
CA GLU A 36 -12.41 -7.95 -0.86
C GLU A 36 -11.56 -8.66 0.18
N LYS A 37 -10.24 -8.73 -0.04
CA LYS A 37 -9.29 -9.27 0.94
C LYS A 37 -9.25 -8.45 2.23
N TRP A 38 -9.24 -7.12 2.15
CA TRP A 38 -9.25 -6.26 3.33
C TRP A 38 -10.55 -6.39 4.14
N VAL A 39 -11.70 -6.38 3.47
CA VAL A 39 -13.01 -6.59 4.09
C VAL A 39 -13.05 -7.94 4.83
N TYR A 40 -12.55 -9.00 4.20
CA TYR A 40 -12.49 -10.32 4.81
C TYR A 40 -11.57 -10.38 6.04
N LEU A 41 -10.39 -9.75 5.99
CA LEU A 41 -9.39 -9.83 7.06
C LEU A 41 -9.64 -8.85 8.22
N HIS A 42 -10.28 -7.71 7.95
CA HIS A 42 -10.33 -6.57 8.86
C HIS A 42 -11.74 -5.97 8.99
N ASP A 43 -12.78 -6.75 8.69
CA ASP A 43 -14.20 -6.43 8.91
C ASP A 43 -14.58 -5.03 8.43
N SER A 44 -14.22 -4.70 7.19
CA SER A 44 -14.53 -3.41 6.56
C SER A 44 -14.02 -2.18 7.31
N THR A 45 -12.98 -2.31 8.15
CA THR A 45 -12.41 -1.17 8.88
C THR A 45 -11.94 -0.08 7.90
N PRO A 46 -12.41 1.17 8.01
CA PRO A 46 -11.92 2.26 7.16
C PRO A 46 -10.44 2.51 7.39
N THR A 47 -9.67 2.72 6.32
CA THR A 47 -8.21 2.83 6.42
C THR A 47 -7.60 3.62 5.27
N GLU A 48 -6.49 4.31 5.53
CA GLU A 48 -5.64 4.85 4.48
C GLU A 48 -4.66 3.74 4.05
N MET A 49 -4.74 3.31 2.80
CA MET A 49 -3.87 2.28 2.25
C MET A 49 -2.76 2.93 1.42
N LEU A 50 -1.52 2.55 1.70
CA LEU A 50 -0.36 2.85 0.88
C LEU A 50 -0.12 1.70 -0.09
N PHE A 51 0.14 2.01 -1.35
CA PHE A 51 0.42 1.08 -2.43
C PHE A 51 1.88 1.20 -2.80
N ASP A 52 2.64 0.10 -2.67
CA ASP A 52 4.03 0.02 -3.10
C ASP A 52 4.09 -0.58 -4.52
N MET A 53 4.35 0.29 -5.49
CA MET A 53 4.46 -0.04 -6.91
C MET A 53 5.92 -0.28 -7.35
N TYR A 54 6.77 -0.80 -6.46
CA TYR A 54 8.19 -1.04 -6.76
C TYR A 54 8.43 -1.78 -8.08
N TYR A 55 7.68 -2.85 -8.37
CA TYR A 55 7.90 -3.61 -9.60
C TYR A 55 7.57 -2.82 -10.88
N THR A 56 6.58 -1.94 -10.86
CA THR A 56 6.23 -1.14 -12.06
C THR A 56 7.06 0.14 -12.17
N ASN A 57 7.45 0.72 -11.03
CA ASN A 57 8.02 2.08 -10.99
C ASN A 57 9.47 2.13 -10.47
N GLY A 58 10.02 1.03 -9.97
CA GLY A 58 11.34 0.98 -9.33
C GLY A 58 11.46 1.89 -8.10
N ASN A 59 12.66 2.39 -7.84
CA ASN A 59 12.97 3.33 -6.75
C ASN A 59 12.65 4.80 -7.07
N SER A 60 11.64 5.05 -7.90
CA SER A 60 11.23 6.40 -8.31
C SER A 60 10.36 7.10 -7.26
N ASP A 61 10.25 8.43 -7.38
CA ASP A 61 9.41 9.25 -6.49
C ASP A 61 7.91 8.94 -6.63
N ASN A 62 7.48 8.30 -7.72
CA ASN A 62 6.11 7.83 -7.92
C ASN A 62 5.91 6.35 -7.59
N ARG A 63 6.84 5.72 -6.84
CA ARG A 63 6.70 4.35 -6.35
C ARG A 63 5.52 4.17 -5.41
N PHE A 64 5.30 5.12 -4.50
CA PHE A 64 4.25 5.00 -3.50
C PHE A 64 3.06 5.87 -3.84
N ALA A 65 1.87 5.30 -3.73
CA ALA A 65 0.62 6.01 -3.82
C ALA A 65 -0.26 5.68 -2.63
N LYS A 66 -1.13 6.60 -2.22
CA LYS A 66 -2.12 6.34 -1.18
C LYS A 66 -3.52 6.57 -1.69
N ILE A 67 -4.47 5.84 -1.13
CA ILE A 67 -5.90 6.03 -1.34
C ILE A 67 -6.66 5.58 -0.08
N TYR A 68 -7.72 6.29 0.27
CA TYR A 68 -8.55 5.98 1.41
C TYR A 68 -9.62 4.95 1.05
N PHE A 69 -9.76 3.94 1.90
CA PHE A 69 -10.87 3.00 1.89
C PHE A 69 -11.86 3.37 3.00
N ASN A 70 -13.11 3.64 2.63
CA ASN A 70 -14.12 4.12 3.60
C ASN A 70 -14.92 3.00 4.29
N GLY A 71 -14.49 1.75 4.16
CA GLY A 71 -15.22 0.57 4.64
C GLY A 71 -16.08 -0.12 3.57
N ASN A 72 -16.36 0.54 2.44
CA ASN A 72 -17.12 -0.07 1.35
C ASN A 72 -16.36 0.01 0.01
N LYS A 73 -15.75 1.16 -0.29
CA LYS A 73 -15.02 1.39 -1.54
C LYS A 73 -13.78 2.25 -1.31
N PHE A 74 -12.85 2.14 -2.24
CA PHE A 74 -11.79 3.13 -2.38
C PHE A 74 -12.39 4.45 -2.86
N VAL A 75 -11.91 5.55 -2.28
CA VAL A 75 -12.41 6.91 -2.49
C VAL A 75 -11.45 7.61 -3.46
N PRO A 76 -11.75 7.67 -4.78
CA PRO A 76 -10.77 8.08 -5.79
C PRO A 76 -10.19 9.49 -5.58
N GLU A 77 -10.99 10.41 -5.04
CA GLU A 77 -10.61 11.78 -4.74
C GLU A 77 -9.53 11.91 -3.64
N THR A 78 -9.28 10.83 -2.89
CA THR A 78 -8.22 10.78 -1.87
C THR A 78 -6.89 10.23 -2.42
N TYR A 79 -6.86 9.85 -3.70
CA TYR A 79 -5.67 9.36 -4.35
C TYR A 79 -4.57 10.41 -4.36
N SER A 80 -3.35 10.02 -3.99
CA SER A 80 -2.17 10.86 -4.17
C SER A 80 -0.90 10.03 -4.25
N ILE A 81 0.06 10.50 -5.05
CA ILE A 81 1.43 9.97 -5.03
C ILE A 81 2.15 10.54 -3.80
N ILE A 82 2.81 9.68 -3.04
CA ILE A 82 3.52 10.05 -1.83
C ILE A 82 5.02 9.91 -2.07
N PRO A 83 5.80 11.01 -1.97
CA PRO A 83 7.25 10.94 -2.04
C PRO A 83 7.79 10.01 -0.94
N ILE A 84 8.81 9.21 -1.27
CA ILE A 84 9.47 8.28 -0.34
C ILE A 84 9.87 8.97 0.97
N LYS A 85 10.35 10.22 0.87
CA LYS A 85 10.79 11.05 2.01
C LYS A 85 9.68 11.38 3.02
N LYS A 86 8.41 11.20 2.66
CA LYS A 86 7.24 11.42 3.55
C LYS A 86 6.76 10.13 4.24
N ILE A 87 7.36 9.00 3.90
CA ILE A 87 7.06 7.70 4.52
C ILE A 87 8.12 7.45 5.60
N ASP A 88 7.72 6.75 6.66
CA ASP A 88 8.65 6.35 7.69
C ASP A 88 9.79 5.52 7.08
N GLU A 89 11.03 5.97 7.28
CA GLU A 89 12.23 5.35 6.76
C GLU A 89 12.33 3.87 7.13
N GLU A 90 11.88 3.49 8.34
CA GLU A 90 11.92 2.08 8.75
C GLU A 90 10.98 1.23 7.89
N ILE A 91 9.81 1.74 7.55
CA ILE A 91 8.84 1.06 6.69
C ILE A 91 9.39 0.95 5.27
N VAL A 92 10.02 2.02 4.76
CA VAL A 92 10.67 1.99 3.44
C VAL A 92 11.77 0.93 3.40
N ASN A 93 12.62 0.86 4.43
CA ASN A 93 13.67 -0.15 4.54
C ASN A 93 13.11 -1.56 4.61
N GLN A 94 12.02 -1.78 5.36
CA GLN A 94 11.34 -3.07 5.43
C GLN A 94 10.72 -3.47 4.08
N GLN A 95 10.18 -2.51 3.31
CA GLN A 95 9.70 -2.78 1.95
C GLN A 95 10.87 -3.10 1.00
N ASN A 96 11.96 -2.34 1.03
CA ASN A 96 13.13 -2.58 0.16
C ASN A 96 13.70 -3.99 0.33
N LYS A 97 13.80 -4.48 1.58
CA LYS A 97 14.24 -5.85 1.89
C LYS A 97 13.39 -6.94 1.24
N LYS A 98 12.14 -6.66 0.86
CA LYS A 98 11.29 -7.63 0.14
C LYS A 98 11.72 -7.82 -1.31
N PHE A 99 12.44 -6.86 -1.88
CA PHE A 99 12.88 -6.85 -3.28
C PHE A 99 14.37 -7.13 -3.46
N GLU A 100 15.12 -7.13 -2.36
CA GLU A 100 16.52 -7.58 -2.29
C GLU A 100 16.53 -9.13 -2.31
N HIS A 101 16.61 -9.70 -3.51
CA HIS A 101 16.87 -11.12 -3.75
C HIS A 101 18.32 -11.33 -4.22
#